data_AF-A0A1G9L462-F1
#
_entry.id   AF-A0A1G9L462-F1
#
_cell.length_a   1.000
_cell.length_b   1.000
_cell.length_c   1.000
_cell.angle_alpha   90.00
_cell.angle_beta   90.00
_cell.angle_gamma   90.00
#
_symmetry.space_group_name_H-M   'P 1'
#
loop_
_entity.id
_entity.type
_entity.pdbx_description
1 polymer ?
#
loop_
_entity_poly.entity_id
_entity_poly.type
_entity_poly.pdbx_seq_one_letter_code
_entity_poly.pdbx_strand_id
1 'polypeptide(L)' 'MNSYIIIRSDTKSISPPMPKQEAIKKLKQYGKEGISSYIVSNCKNLEFDLLNKTNL' A
#
# COMPACT_ATOMS: atom_id res chain seq x y z
N MET A 1 10.89 7.40 -7.75
CA MET A 1 11.15 6.20 -6.93
C MET A 1 9.87 5.88 -6.17
N ASN A 2 9.28 4.71 -6.42
CA ASN A 2 8.01 4.34 -5.80
C ASN A 2 8.25 3.91 -4.35
N SER A 3 7.47 4.45 -3.43
CA SER A 3 7.50 4.04 -2.04
C SER A 3 6.20 3.34 -1.66
N TYR A 4 6.31 2.37 -0.76
CA TYR A 4 5.19 1.54 -0.33
C TYR A 4 4.99 1.75 1.17
N ILE A 5 3.73 1.85 1.59
CA ILE A 5 3.34 1.87 3.00
C ILE A 5 2.42 0.68 3.28
N ILE A 6 2.37 0.26 4.54
CA ILE A 6 1.47 -0.80 5.01
C ILE A 6 0.50 -0.21 6.02
N ILE A 7 -0.78 -0.49 5.84
CA ILE A 7 -1.84 -0.19 6.80
C ILE A 7 -2.23 -1.49 7.50
N ARG A 8 -2.13 -1.52 8.83
CA ARG A 8 -2.56 -2.66 9.64
C ARG A 8 -3.96 -2.42 10.21
N SER A 9 -4.82 -3.45 10.19
CA SER A 9 -6.18 -3.32 10.70
C SER A 9 -6.29 -3.38 12.22
N ASP A 10 -5.40 -4.13 12.88
CA ASP A 10 -5.46 -4.42 14.32
C ASP A 10 -5.10 -3.20 15.17
N THR A 11 -4.05 -2.49 14.80
CA THR A 11 -3.54 -1.31 15.52
C THR A 11 -3.92 0.01 14.87
N LYS A 12 -4.55 -0.03 13.68
CA LYS A 12 -4.76 1.14 12.82
C LYS A 12 -3.45 1.91 12.52
N SER A 13 -2.31 1.24 12.59
CA SER A 13 -1.00 1.84 12.36
C SER A 13 -0.65 1.89 10.86
N ILE A 14 0.05 2.95 10.46
CA ILE A 14 0.62 3.13 9.13
C ILE A 14 2.14 3.04 9.24
N SER A 15 2.76 2.19 8.43
CA SER A 15 4.21 2.06 8.42
C SER A 15 4.90 3.26 7.77
N PRO A 16 6.18 3.51 8.08
CA PRO A 16 7.02 4.37 7.25
C PRO A 16 7.08 3.87 5.79
N PRO A 17 7.34 4.76 4.82
CA PRO A 17 7.55 4.36 3.43
C PRO A 17 8.76 3.44 3.28
N MET A 18 8.64 2.39 2.48
CA MET A 18 9.68 1.38 2.29
C MET A 18 9.75 0.86 0.84
N PRO A 19 10.85 0.18 0.46
CA PRO A 19 10.95 -0.50 -0.84
C PRO A 19 9.93 -1.63 -1.01
N LYS A 20 9.58 -1.94 -2.25
CA LYS A 20 8.60 -2.99 -2.60
C LYS A 20 8.89 -4.34 -1.92
N GLN A 21 10.14 -4.79 -1.97
CA GLN A 21 10.55 -6.08 -1.43
C GLN A 21 10.36 -6.15 0.10
N GLU A 22 10.68 -5.07 0.80
CA GLU A 22 10.46 -4.97 2.25
C GLU A 22 8.96 -4.99 2.58
N ALA A 23 8.15 -4.25 1.81
CA ALA A 23 6.71 -4.21 2.00
C ALA A 23 6.07 -5.59 1.84
N ILE A 24 6.47 -6.35 0.80
CA ILE A 24 5.99 -7.73 0.58
C ILE A 24 6.42 -8.65 1.74
N LYS A 25 7.66 -8.52 2.23
CA LYS A 25 8.15 -9.34 3.34
C LYS A 25 7.33 -9.09 4.60
N LYS A 26 7.06 -7.83 4.96
CA LYS A 26 6.22 -7.46 6.11
C LYS A 26 4.77 -7.91 5.95
N LEU A 27 4.18 -7.76 4.76
CA LEU A 27 2.82 -8.24 4.50
C LEU A 27 2.69 -9.75 4.73
N LYS A 28 3.66 -10.54 4.24
CA LYS A 28 3.70 -12.00 4.49
C LYS A 28 3.87 -12.34 5.97
N GLN A 29 4.69 -11.58 6.69
CA GLN A 29 4.86 -11.74 8.13
C GLN A 29 3.53 -11.49 8.87
N TYR A 30 2.87 -10.37 8.60
CA TYR A 30 1.57 -10.05 9.20
C TYR A 30 0.50 -11.09 8.88
N GLY A 31 0.48 -11.62 7.65
CA GLY A 31 -0.41 -12.74 7.31
C GLY A 31 -0.18 -14.00 8.15
N LYS A 32 1.09 -14.31 8.50
CA LYS A 32 1.42 -15.43 9.41
C LYS A 32 1.02 -15.15 10.86
N GLU A 33 1.02 -13.88 11.26
CA GLU A 33 0.59 -13.42 12.59
C GLU A 33 -0.94 -13.26 12.71
N GLY A 34 -1.69 -13.55 11.64
CA GLY A 34 -3.15 -13.40 11.61
C GLY A 34 -3.62 -11.94 11.49
N ILE A 35 -2.72 -11.03 11.11
CA ILE A 35 -2.98 -9.60 11.01
C ILE A 35 -3.39 -9.25 9.58
N SER A 36 -4.63 -8.80 9.42
CA SER A 36 -5.08 -8.22 8.15
C SER A 36 -4.37 -6.90 7.90
N SER A 37 -3.79 -6.75 6.70
CA SER A 37 -3.01 -5.59 6.33
C SER A 37 -3.03 -5.33 4.82
N TYR A 38 -2.84 -4.08 4.42
CA TYR A 38 -2.88 -3.62 3.04
C TYR A 38 -1.59 -2.90 2.66
N ILE A 39 -1.08 -3.15 1.45
CA ILE A 39 0.01 -2.35 0.86
C ILE A 39 -0.60 -1.23 0.03
N VAL A 40 -0.12 -0.01 0.22
CA VAL A 40 -0.43 1.15 -0.63
C VAL A 40 0.85 1.62 -1.28
N SER A 41 0.85 1.77 -2.61
CA SER A 41 1.97 2.34 -3.35
C SER A 41 1.75 3.83 -3.58
N ASN A 42 2.67 4.68 -3.14
CA ASN A 42 2.73 6.06 -3.62
C ASN A 42 3.47 6.07 -4.96
N CYS A 43 2.70 5.89 -6.04
CA CYS A 43 3.17 6.17 -7.38
C CYS A 43 3.05 7.67 -7.62
N LYS A 44 4.19 8.38 -7.61
CA LYS A 44 4.25 9.82 -7.95
C LYS A 44 3.69 10.15 -9.34
N ASN A 45 3.46 9.14 -10.19
CA ASN A 45 2.94 9.25 -11.55
C ASN A 45 1.53 8.68 -11.70
N LEU A 46 0.77 8.52 -10.62
CA LEU A 46 -0.69 8.33 -10.74
C LEU A 46 -1.30 9.70 -11.11
N GLU A 47 -0.99 10.20 -12.31
CA GLU A 47 -1.89 11.13 -12.98
C GLU A 47 -3.24 10.44 -13.03
N PHE A 48 -4.24 11.08 -12.42
CA PHE A 48 -5.60 10.58 -12.36
C PHE A 48 -6.19 10.56 -13.78
N ASP A 49 -5.93 9.49 -14.53
CA ASP A 49 -6.66 9.15 -15.77
C ASP A 49 -8.13 8.75 -15.50
N LEU A 50 -8.58 8.90 -14.25
CA LEU A 50 -9.93 8.65 -13.78
C LEU A 50 -10.88 9.85 -13.98
N LEU A 51 -10.41 11.01 -14.45
CA LEU A 51 -11.28 12.17 -14.69
C LEU A 51 -11.91 12.26 -16.09
N ASN A 52 -11.52 11.40 -17.05
CA ASN A 52 -11.97 11.49 -18.45
C ASN A 52 -12.96 10.40 -18.91
N LYS A 53 -13.52 9.59 -18.01
CA LYS A 53 -14.53 8.56 -18.35
C LYS A 53 -15.96 8.90 -17.89
N THR A 54 -16.30 10.17 -17.76
CA THR A 54 -17.66 10.64 -17.43
C THR A 54 -18.33 11.45 -18.54
N ASN A 55 -17.95 11.24 -19.80
CA ASN A 55 -18.72 11.72 -20.96
C ASN A 55 -19.37 10.54 -21.71
N LEU A 56 -20.32 9.87 -21.05
CA LEU A 56 -21.20 8.86 -21.64
C LEU A 56 -22.65 9.23 -21.34
#